data_AF-A0A644Z0I0-F1
#
_entry.id   AF-A0A644Z0I0-F1
#
_cell.length_a   1.000
_cell.length_b   1.000
_cell.length_c   1.000
_cell.angle_alpha   90.00
_cell.angle_beta   90.00
_cell.angle_gamma   90.00
#
_symmetry.space_group_name_H-M   'P 1'
#
loop_
_entity.id
_entity.type
_entity.pdbx_description
1 polymer ?
#
loop_
_entity_poly.entity_id
_entity_poly.type
_entity_poly.pdbx_seq_one_letter_code
_entity_poly.pdbx_strand_id
1 'polypeptide(L)'
;MDIEEPIDKEFLKNIVEKRQLITVTADGQENIRNLDFEFVKMGAETDTITRREFFERHFNSYNSRYKENIKKFGGLDSASLVIPFPELDKPIYSKNLPYLSSYLSITEGVLSLGTFLDENDLPSLKITYVPSVISDEKLWENLCADKWRVKMTNGEIKEVDAKLSFKNKR
;
A
#
# COMPACT_ATOMS: atom_id res chain seq x y z
N MET A 1 -34.10 12.41 -13.09
CA MET A 1 -33.35 13.08 -14.17
C MET A 1 -34.03 12.68 -15.46
N ASP A 2 -34.44 13.67 -16.23
CA ASP A 2 -34.97 13.42 -17.57
C ASP A 2 -33.81 12.89 -18.43
N ILE A 3 -34.03 11.78 -19.15
CA ILE A 3 -32.97 11.10 -19.90
C ILE A 3 -32.56 11.93 -21.14
N GLU A 4 -33.42 12.87 -21.54
CA GLU A 4 -33.24 13.72 -22.72
C GLU A 4 -32.59 15.08 -22.42
N GLU A 5 -32.28 15.39 -21.16
CA GLU A 5 -31.64 16.66 -20.80
C GLU A 5 -30.20 16.71 -21.37
N PRO A 6 -29.87 17.67 -22.24
CA PRO A 6 -28.53 17.75 -22.81
C PRO A 6 -27.51 18.09 -21.72
N ILE A 7 -26.52 17.20 -21.54
CA ILE A 7 -25.40 17.43 -20.62
C ILE A 7 -24.41 18.40 -21.29
N ASP A 8 -24.76 19.69 -21.26
CA ASP A 8 -23.94 20.76 -21.81
C ASP A 8 -23.11 21.48 -20.72
N LYS A 9 -22.34 22.49 -21.14
CA LYS A 9 -21.47 23.27 -20.24
C LYS A 9 -22.27 24.01 -19.16
N GLU A 10 -23.45 24.53 -19.50
CA GLU A 10 -24.27 25.30 -18.57
C GLU A 10 -24.90 24.40 -17.52
N PHE A 11 -25.39 23.23 -17.94
CA PHE A 11 -25.88 22.18 -17.06
C PHE A 11 -24.80 21.76 -16.04
N LEU A 12 -23.60 21.43 -16.50
CA LEU A 12 -22.50 21.03 -15.62
C LEU A 12 -22.06 22.16 -14.67
N LYS A 13 -22.00 23.40 -15.17
CA LYS A 13 -21.70 24.57 -14.34
C LYS A 13 -22.72 24.73 -13.21
N ASN A 14 -24.01 24.65 -13.54
CA ASN A 14 -25.10 24.77 -12.56
C ASN A 14 -25.05 23.66 -11.50
N ILE A 15 -24.55 22.47 -11.85
CA ILE A 15 -24.36 21.37 -10.88
C ILE A 15 -23.16 21.64 -9.97
N VAL A 16 -22.02 22.01 -10.54
CA VAL A 16 -20.78 22.24 -9.77
C VAL A 16 -20.94 23.41 -8.82
N GLU A 17 -21.56 24.50 -9.25
CA GLU A 17 -21.70 25.74 -8.47
C GLU A 17 -22.92 25.75 -7.53
N LYS A 18 -23.57 24.60 -7.29
CA LYS A 18 -24.61 24.50 -6.27
C LYS A 18 -24.05 24.91 -4.92
N ARG A 19 -24.74 25.81 -4.21
CA ARG A 19 -24.31 26.29 -2.89
C ARG A 19 -24.63 25.34 -1.76
N GLN A 20 -25.54 24.39 -1.97
CA GLN A 20 -26.01 23.48 -0.93
C GLN A 20 -26.22 22.08 -1.49
N LEU A 21 -25.71 21.09 -0.75
CA LEU A 21 -26.01 19.69 -0.92
C LEU A 21 -26.99 19.27 0.18
N ILE A 22 -28.17 18.79 -0.20
CA ILE A 22 -29.15 18.23 0.71
C ILE A 22 -29.09 16.71 0.57
N THR A 23 -28.79 16.02 1.66
CA THR A 23 -28.82 14.55 1.72
C THR A 23 -29.81 14.11 2.78
N VAL A 24 -30.57 13.05 2.51
CA VAL A 24 -31.53 12.49 3.47
C VAL A 24 -30.86 11.33 4.20
N THR A 25 -30.85 11.36 5.53
CA THR A 25 -30.35 10.25 6.35
C THR A 25 -31.35 9.10 6.38
N ALA A 26 -30.90 7.91 6.82
CA ALA A 26 -31.78 6.74 6.93
C ALA A 26 -33.02 6.98 7.83
N ASP A 27 -32.92 7.93 8.77
CA ASP A 27 -33.99 8.33 9.68
C ASP A 27 -34.91 9.42 9.10
N GLY A 28 -34.75 9.77 7.83
CA GLY A 28 -35.57 10.76 7.12
C GLY A 28 -35.21 12.22 7.41
N GLN A 29 -34.13 12.50 8.14
CA GLN A 29 -33.67 13.87 8.40
C GLN A 29 -32.84 14.42 7.25
N GLU A 30 -33.06 15.67 6.88
CA GLU A 30 -32.25 16.38 5.90
C GLU A 30 -30.94 16.87 6.53
N ASN A 31 -29.81 16.49 5.94
CA ASN A 31 -28.48 17.00 6.22
C ASN A 31 -28.08 17.96 5.10
N ILE A 32 -28.03 19.25 5.43
CA ILE A 32 -27.66 20.33 4.51
C ILE A 32 -26.18 20.65 4.69
N ARG A 33 -25.40 20.57 3.61
CA ARG A 33 -23.99 20.98 3.57
C ARG A 33 -23.81 22.14 2.60
N ASN A 34 -23.20 23.22 3.08
CA ASN A 34 -22.79 24.32 2.21
C ASN A 34 -21.62 23.87 1.33
N LEU A 35 -21.66 24.23 0.06
CA LEU A 35 -20.63 23.97 -0.94
C LEU A 35 -20.10 25.30 -1.46
N ASP A 36 -18.82 25.33 -1.78
CA ASP A 36 -18.12 26.51 -2.33
C ASP A 36 -17.22 26.06 -3.49
N PHE A 37 -17.84 25.41 -4.48
CA PHE A 37 -17.15 24.94 -5.68
C PHE A 37 -17.38 25.92 -6.83
N GLU A 38 -16.33 26.14 -7.62
CA GLU A 38 -16.35 27.01 -8.80
C GLU A 38 -16.18 26.18 -10.07
N PHE A 39 -16.95 26.50 -11.11
CA PHE A 39 -16.77 25.86 -12.42
C PHE A 39 -15.63 26.53 -13.18
N VAL A 40 -14.42 25.95 -13.07
CA VAL A 40 -13.20 26.52 -13.66
C VAL A 40 -13.17 26.41 -15.20
N LYS A 41 -13.33 25.20 -15.75
CA LYS A 41 -13.33 24.97 -17.21
C LYS A 41 -14.00 23.66 -17.59
N MET A 42 -14.53 23.61 -18.82
CA MET A 42 -14.88 22.37 -19.51
C MET A 42 -13.81 22.13 -20.57
N GLY A 43 -12.88 21.22 -20.31
CA GLY A 43 -11.83 20.83 -21.25
C GLY A 43 -11.83 19.32 -21.43
N ALA A 44 -11.27 18.83 -22.54
CA ALA A 44 -11.04 17.39 -22.73
C ALA A 44 -10.04 16.84 -21.70
N GLU A 45 -9.12 17.69 -21.23
CA GLU A 45 -8.08 17.36 -20.26
C GLU A 45 -7.87 18.56 -19.33
N THR A 46 -7.80 18.30 -18.02
CA THR A 46 -7.54 19.33 -17.01
C THR A 46 -6.05 19.43 -16.67
N ASP A 47 -5.38 18.27 -16.63
CA ASP A 47 -3.96 18.04 -16.36
C ASP A 47 -3.60 16.61 -16.83
N THR A 48 -2.34 16.35 -17.21
CA THR A 48 -1.89 15.01 -17.62
C THR A 48 -0.81 14.52 -16.69
N ILE A 49 -0.95 13.28 -16.20
CA ILE A 49 0.12 12.59 -15.48
C ILE A 49 0.67 11.47 -16.33
N THR A 50 1.95 11.20 -16.19
CA THR A 50 2.58 10.04 -16.80
C THR A 50 1.99 8.75 -16.21
N ARG A 51 2.09 7.66 -16.96
CA ARG A 51 1.71 6.31 -16.49
C ARG A 51 2.40 5.97 -15.15
N ARG A 52 3.67 6.34 -15.01
CA ARG A 52 4.46 6.13 -13.79
C ARG A 52 3.87 6.88 -12.60
N GLU A 53 3.61 8.18 -12.76
CA GLU A 53 3.01 9.00 -11.70
C GLU A 53 1.62 8.50 -11.30
N PHE A 54 0.84 8.00 -12.26
CA PHE A 54 -0.44 7.36 -11.96
C PHE A 54 -0.24 6.14 -11.05
N PHE A 55 0.68 5.23 -11.39
CA PHE A 55 0.94 4.06 -10.55
C PHE A 55 1.51 4.42 -9.18
N GLU A 56 2.46 5.35 -9.09
CA GLU A 56 3.04 5.77 -7.82
C GLU A 56 2.01 6.41 -6.89
N ARG A 57 1.06 7.19 -7.42
CA ARG A 57 -0.03 7.77 -6.63
C ARG A 57 -1.01 6.72 -6.08
N HIS A 58 -1.21 5.61 -6.80
CA HIS A 58 -2.18 4.58 -6.42
C HIS A 58 -1.54 3.37 -5.73
N PHE A 59 -0.23 3.21 -5.83
CA PHE A 59 0.48 2.13 -5.18
C PHE A 59 0.62 2.40 -3.69
N ASN A 60 -0.06 1.60 -2.87
CA ASN A 60 0.02 1.68 -1.42
C ASN A 60 1.36 1.12 -0.92
N SER A 61 2.41 1.93 -1.03
CA SER A 61 3.75 1.54 -0.59
C SER A 61 3.78 1.24 0.91
N TYR A 62 4.50 0.19 1.29
CA TYR A 62 4.69 -0.22 2.67
C TYR A 62 6.16 -0.03 3.03
N ASN A 63 6.45 0.57 4.18
CA ASN A 63 7.80 0.71 4.68
C ASN A 63 7.84 0.49 6.19
N SER A 64 8.73 -0.38 6.65
CA SER A 64 8.96 -0.63 8.06
C SER A 64 10.45 -0.83 8.35
N ARG A 65 10.91 -0.18 9.42
CA ARG A 65 12.29 -0.30 9.94
C ARG A 65 12.26 -0.91 11.34
N TYR A 66 13.07 -1.94 11.57
CA TYR A 66 13.02 -2.75 12.78
C TYR A 66 14.02 -2.26 13.83
N LYS A 67 13.55 -1.39 14.73
CA LYS A 67 14.38 -0.67 15.71
C LYS A 67 15.27 -1.59 16.56
N GLU A 68 14.77 -2.74 16.99
CA GLU A 68 15.54 -3.69 17.82
C GLU A 68 16.71 -4.29 17.04
N ASN A 69 16.47 -4.77 15.81
CA ASN A 69 17.52 -5.28 14.94
C ASN A 69 18.50 -4.18 14.50
N ILE A 70 18.02 -2.97 14.20
CA ILE A 70 18.90 -1.84 13.84
C ILE A 70 19.83 -1.48 14.99
N LYS A 71 19.35 -1.49 16.24
CA LYS A 71 20.20 -1.25 17.42
C LYS A 71 21.29 -2.32 17.59
N LYS A 72 20.99 -3.58 17.28
CA LYS A 72 21.93 -4.70 17.43
C LYS A 72 22.91 -4.82 16.27
N PHE A 73 22.44 -4.60 15.04
CA PHE A 73 23.15 -4.99 13.81
C PHE A 73 23.33 -3.86 12.79
N GLY A 74 22.74 -2.67 13.00
CA GLY A 74 22.74 -1.59 12.01
C GLY A 74 24.10 -0.95 11.70
N GLY A 75 25.15 -1.28 12.46
CA GLY A 75 26.53 -0.88 12.17
C GLY A 75 27.33 -1.91 11.36
N LEU A 76 26.71 -3.03 10.98
CA LEU A 76 27.32 -4.08 10.15
C LEU A 76 26.96 -3.88 8.68
N ASP A 77 27.74 -4.50 7.78
CA ASP A 77 27.46 -4.49 6.35
C ASP A 77 26.08 -5.09 6.06
N SER A 78 25.30 -4.38 5.24
CA SER A 78 23.93 -4.79 4.88
C SER A 78 23.81 -5.09 3.40
N ALA A 79 22.96 -6.06 3.08
CA ALA A 79 22.55 -6.43 1.74
C ALA A 79 21.04 -6.22 1.57
N SER A 80 20.57 -6.32 0.33
CA SER A 80 19.14 -6.20 0.00
C SER A 80 18.70 -7.37 -0.85
N LEU A 81 17.67 -8.09 -0.38
CA LEU A 81 16.95 -9.07 -1.16
C LEU A 81 15.75 -8.37 -1.81
N VAL A 82 15.73 -8.35 -3.14
CA VAL A 82 14.65 -7.76 -3.94
C VAL A 82 13.83 -8.88 -4.58
N ILE A 83 12.51 -8.82 -4.40
CA ILE A 83 11.59 -9.89 -4.82
C ILE A 83 10.46 -9.25 -5.64
N PRO A 84 10.35 -9.56 -6.95
CA PRO A 84 9.18 -9.20 -7.73
C PRO A 84 7.92 -9.82 -7.14
N PHE A 85 6.91 -8.99 -6.88
CA PHE A 85 5.63 -9.47 -6.33
C PHE A 85 4.48 -8.66 -6.93
N PRO A 86 4.17 -8.88 -8.22
CA PRO A 86 3.19 -8.08 -8.95
C PRO A 86 1.81 -8.04 -8.30
N GLU A 87 1.43 -9.10 -7.58
CA GLU A 87 0.11 -9.23 -6.95
C GLU A 87 -0.09 -8.30 -5.73
N LEU A 88 0.95 -7.59 -5.28
CA LEU A 88 0.81 -6.58 -4.22
C LEU A 88 -0.07 -5.40 -4.63
N ASP A 89 -0.36 -5.23 -5.92
CA ASP A 89 -1.37 -4.28 -6.41
C ASP A 89 -2.78 -4.59 -5.85
N LYS A 90 -3.07 -5.87 -5.56
CA LYS A 90 -4.36 -6.33 -5.08
C LYS A 90 -4.45 -6.21 -3.55
N PRO A 91 -5.57 -5.66 -3.02
CA PRO A 91 -5.79 -5.52 -1.58
C PRO A 91 -5.65 -6.81 -0.77
N ILE A 92 -5.94 -7.98 -1.35
CA ILE A 92 -5.84 -9.27 -0.66
C ILE A 92 -4.40 -9.61 -0.26
N TYR A 93 -3.40 -9.13 -1.00
CA TYR A 93 -1.98 -9.33 -0.67
C TYR A 93 -1.43 -8.16 0.17
N SER A 94 -1.70 -6.91 -0.21
CA SER A 94 -1.15 -5.75 0.51
C SER A 94 -1.63 -5.64 1.95
N LYS A 95 -2.87 -6.04 2.25
CA LYS A 95 -3.40 -6.11 3.64
C LYS A 95 -2.64 -7.10 4.53
N ASN A 96 -1.92 -8.05 3.96
CA ASN A 96 -1.15 -9.06 4.69
C ASN A 96 0.32 -8.67 4.92
N LEU A 97 0.80 -7.58 4.32
CA LEU A 97 2.16 -7.06 4.55
C LEU A 97 2.51 -6.81 6.02
N PRO A 98 1.59 -6.32 6.88
CA PRO A 98 1.87 -6.20 8.31
C PRO A 98 2.24 -7.52 9.01
N TYR A 99 1.66 -8.66 8.59
CA TYR A 99 2.00 -9.98 9.14
C TYR A 99 3.43 -10.38 8.76
N LEU A 100 3.79 -10.21 7.49
CA LEU A 100 5.16 -10.44 7.02
C LEU A 100 6.13 -9.52 7.77
N SER A 101 5.80 -8.23 7.89
CA SER A 101 6.64 -7.25 8.57
C SER A 101 6.85 -7.59 10.05
N SER A 102 5.80 -8.07 10.74
CA SER A 102 5.89 -8.52 12.12
C SER A 102 6.80 -9.76 12.26
N TYR A 103 6.68 -10.73 11.35
CA TYR A 103 7.56 -11.90 11.31
C TYR A 103 9.03 -11.51 11.08
N LEU A 104 9.30 -10.65 10.10
CA LEU A 104 10.64 -10.14 9.80
C LEU A 104 11.21 -9.30 10.94
N SER A 105 10.36 -8.58 11.68
CA SER A 105 10.81 -7.72 12.80
C SER A 105 11.46 -8.48 13.95
N ILE A 106 11.10 -9.76 14.12
CA ILE A 106 11.67 -10.64 15.14
C ILE A 106 12.73 -11.59 14.56
N THR A 107 12.95 -11.57 13.25
CA THR A 107 14.00 -12.36 12.60
C THR A 107 15.32 -11.63 12.75
N GLU A 108 16.30 -12.26 13.40
CA GLU A 108 17.60 -11.63 13.62
C GLU A 108 18.31 -11.31 12.29
N GLY A 109 19.00 -10.18 12.26
CA GLY A 109 19.72 -9.71 11.07
C GLY A 109 18.84 -8.99 10.05
N VAL A 110 17.52 -9.01 10.14
CA VAL A 110 16.63 -8.26 9.23
C VAL A 110 16.41 -6.83 9.74
N LEU A 111 16.69 -5.83 8.90
CA LEU A 111 16.68 -4.42 9.28
C LEU A 111 15.42 -3.67 8.83
N SER A 112 14.88 -4.00 7.66
CA SER A 112 13.69 -3.33 7.12
C SER A 112 12.97 -4.14 6.03
N LEU A 113 11.68 -3.84 5.87
CA LEU A 113 10.86 -4.24 4.73
C LEU A 113 10.34 -2.99 4.02
N GLY A 114 10.50 -2.93 2.70
CA GLY A 114 9.91 -1.91 1.85
C GLY A 114 9.18 -2.54 0.66
N THR A 115 8.17 -1.85 0.13
CA THR A 115 7.61 -2.14 -1.20
C THR A 115 7.75 -0.93 -2.10
N PHE A 116 7.97 -1.18 -3.40
CA PHE A 116 8.18 -0.14 -4.41
C PHE A 116 7.76 -0.66 -5.78
N LEU A 117 7.61 0.25 -6.75
CA LEU A 117 7.43 -0.11 -8.16
C LEU A 117 8.81 -0.16 -8.83
N ASP A 118 9.14 -1.29 -9.46
CA ASP A 118 10.41 -1.47 -10.19
C ASP A 118 10.45 -0.65 -11.49
N GLU A 119 11.50 -0.84 -12.29
CA GLU A 119 11.68 -0.16 -13.59
C GLU A 119 10.59 -0.47 -14.63
N ASN A 120 9.81 -1.54 -14.44
CA ASN A 120 8.71 -1.96 -15.30
C ASN A 120 7.33 -1.61 -14.71
N ASP A 121 7.29 -0.74 -13.70
CA ASP A 121 6.07 -0.39 -12.93
C ASP A 121 5.44 -1.58 -12.20
N LEU A 122 6.22 -2.64 -11.91
CA LEU A 122 5.72 -3.82 -11.20
C LEU A 122 6.02 -3.70 -9.69
N PRO A 123 5.02 -3.98 -8.84
CA PRO A 123 5.24 -4.06 -7.40
C PRO A 123 6.32 -5.08 -7.02
N SER A 124 7.24 -4.65 -6.18
CA SER A 124 8.37 -5.43 -5.68
C SER A 124 8.57 -5.19 -4.18
N LEU A 125 9.11 -6.18 -3.48
CA LEU A 125 9.56 -6.03 -2.09
C LEU A 125 11.08 -5.89 -2.03
N LYS A 126 11.54 -5.13 -1.03
CA LYS A 126 12.94 -5.02 -0.66
C LYS A 126 13.08 -5.34 0.82
N ILE A 127 13.85 -6.37 1.13
CA ILE A 127 14.23 -6.72 2.50
C ILE A 127 15.70 -6.39 2.68
N THR A 128 15.99 -5.47 3.60
CA THR A 128 17.38 -5.14 3.96
C THR A 128 17.78 -6.01 5.15
N TYR A 129 18.90 -6.70 5.06
CA TYR A 129 19.39 -7.62 6.08
C TYR A 129 20.92 -7.57 6.21
N VAL A 130 21.46 -8.20 7.24
CA VAL A 130 22.89 -8.27 7.54
C VAL A 130 23.42 -9.69 7.22
N PRO A 131 24.19 -9.88 6.13
CA PRO A 131 24.65 -11.20 5.69
C PRO A 131 25.51 -11.96 6.71
N SER A 132 26.20 -11.24 7.59
CA SER A 132 26.99 -11.85 8.68
C SER A 132 26.14 -12.44 9.80
N VAL A 133 24.82 -12.15 9.83
CA VAL A 133 23.86 -12.65 10.84
C VAL A 133 22.90 -13.66 10.23
N ILE A 134 22.38 -13.39 9.03
CA ILE A 134 21.50 -14.28 8.28
C ILE A 134 21.92 -14.33 6.82
N SER A 135 22.15 -15.52 6.27
CA SER A 135 22.47 -15.67 4.85
C SER A 135 21.24 -15.41 3.99
N ASP A 136 21.47 -15.11 2.72
CA ASP A 136 20.40 -14.91 1.75
C ASP A 136 19.51 -16.15 1.60
N GLU A 137 20.12 -17.34 1.55
CA GLU A 137 19.43 -18.63 1.44
C GLU A 137 18.58 -18.87 2.68
N LYS A 138 19.11 -18.56 3.87
CA LYS A 138 18.36 -18.76 5.11
C LYS A 138 17.18 -17.79 5.24
N LEU A 139 17.37 -16.55 4.82
CA LEU A 139 16.29 -15.57 4.74
C LEU A 139 15.22 -16.04 3.74
N TRP A 140 15.61 -16.58 2.58
CA TRP A 140 14.69 -17.12 1.59
C TRP A 140 13.90 -18.33 2.11
N GLU A 141 14.56 -19.27 2.79
CA GLU A 141 13.91 -20.40 3.47
C GLU A 141 12.85 -19.92 4.47
N ASN A 142 13.20 -18.92 5.29
CA ASN A 142 12.29 -18.34 6.29
C ASN A 142 11.06 -17.70 5.63
N LEU A 143 11.24 -16.99 4.51
CA LEU A 143 10.13 -16.42 3.74
C LEU A 143 9.21 -17.51 3.17
N CYS A 144 9.78 -18.63 2.74
CA CYS A 144 9.03 -19.76 2.17
C CYS A 144 8.39 -20.70 3.21
N ALA A 145 8.57 -20.43 4.51
CA ALA A 145 7.99 -21.24 5.59
C ALA A 145 6.45 -21.20 5.54
N ASP A 146 5.81 -22.35 5.83
CA ASP A 146 4.35 -22.46 5.81
C ASP A 146 3.68 -21.69 6.95
N LYS A 147 4.43 -21.41 8.02
CA LYS A 147 3.96 -20.70 9.21
C LYS A 147 4.94 -19.64 9.65
N TRP A 148 4.41 -18.52 10.14
CA TRP A 148 5.15 -17.39 10.64
C TRP A 148 4.86 -17.13 12.10
N ARG A 149 5.90 -16.72 12.83
CA ARG A 149 5.79 -16.23 14.20
C ARG A 149 5.61 -14.72 14.16
N VAL A 150 4.45 -14.23 14.54
CA VAL A 150 4.12 -12.79 14.49
C VAL A 150 3.96 -12.24 15.90
N LYS A 151 4.54 -11.07 16.15
CA LYS A 151 4.32 -10.29 17.37
C LYS A 151 3.02 -9.52 17.23
N MET A 152 2.07 -9.80 18.10
CA MET A 152 0.77 -9.15 18.17
C MET A 152 0.87 -7.84 18.96
N THR A 153 -0.13 -6.97 18.86
CA THR A 153 -0.15 -5.65 19.53
C THR A 153 -0.07 -5.75 21.06
N ASN A 154 -0.58 -6.84 21.65
CA ASN A 154 -0.48 -7.13 23.09
C ASN A 154 0.92 -7.63 23.52
N GLY A 155 1.89 -7.73 22.59
CA GLY A 155 3.23 -8.23 22.84
C GLY A 155 3.38 -9.75 22.75
N GLU A 156 2.28 -10.50 22.59
CA GLU A 156 2.29 -11.95 22.46
C GLU A 156 2.85 -12.38 21.09
N ILE A 157 3.63 -13.46 21.06
CA ILE A 157 4.08 -14.08 19.82
C ILE A 157 3.16 -15.24 19.48
N LYS A 158 2.50 -15.17 18.33
CA LYS A 158 1.62 -16.24 17.82
C LYS A 158 2.18 -16.86 16.55
N GLU A 159 1.94 -18.14 16.39
CA GLU A 159 2.16 -18.83 15.12
C GLU A 159 0.90 -18.69 14.25
N VAL A 160 1.08 -18.25 13.01
CA VAL A 160 0.00 -18.08 12.02
C VAL A 160 0.43 -18.70 10.70
N ASP A 161 -0.51 -19.18 9.89
CA ASP A 161 -0.19 -19.62 8.53
C ASP A 161 0.36 -18.44 7.71
N ALA A 162 1.35 -18.72 6.87
CA ALA A 162 1.95 -17.74 5.99
C ALA A 162 0.86 -17.08 5.13
N LYS A 163 0.78 -15.75 5.24
CA LYS A 163 -0.27 -14.96 4.57
C LYS A 163 0.11 -14.53 3.16
N LEU A 164 1.38 -14.71 2.79
CA LEU A 164 1.91 -14.50 1.44
C LEU A 164 2.76 -15.70 1.05
N SER A 165 2.72 -16.06 -0.23
CA SER A 165 3.56 -17.13 -0.78
C SER A 165 4.74 -16.55 -1.54
N PHE A 166 5.93 -17.07 -1.24
CA PHE A 166 7.18 -16.76 -1.93
C PHE A 166 7.71 -17.94 -2.78
N LYS A 167 7.06 -19.10 -2.69
CA LYS A 167 7.43 -20.29 -3.46
C LYS A 167 7.28 -19.94 -4.96
N ASN A 168 8.40 -19.94 -5.70
CA ASN A 168 8.53 -19.54 -7.11
C ASN A 168 8.62 -18.03 -7.41
N LYS A 169 9.02 -17.20 -6.45
CA LYS A 169 9.25 -15.76 -6.68
C LYS A 169 10.74 -15.35 -6.69
N ARG A 170 11.64 -16.33 -6.72
CA ARG A 170 13.10 -16.15 -6.88
C ARG A 170 13.55 -16.77 -8.19
#